data_AF-A0A926JVY2-F1
#
_entry.id   AF-A0A926JVY2-F1
#
_cell.length_a   1.000
_cell.length_b   1.000
_cell.length_c   1.000
_cell.angle_alpha   90.00
_cell.angle_beta   90.00
_cell.angle_gamma   90.00
#
_symmetry.space_group_name_H-M   'P 1'
#
loop_
_entity.id
_entity.type
_entity.pdbx_description
1 polymer ?
#
loop_
_entity_poly.entity_id
_entity_poly.type
_entity_poly.pdbx_seq_one_letter_code
_entity_poly.pdbx_strand_id
1 'polypeptide(L)'
;IPDEPRDASSGAIIASALIELSDYTGDRYMQQALHILDSLAGSAYTAKEGENGHFVLMHSVGSIPHGNEIDVPINYADYYYIEALSRLREKGL
;
A
#
# COMPACT_ATOMS: atom_id res chain seq x y z
N ILE A 1 14.82 -7.99 -12.29
CA ILE A 1 15.21 -8.24 -10.88
C ILE A 1 14.06 -9.03 -10.26
N PRO A 2 14.12 -10.37 -10.28
CA PRO A 2 13.02 -11.19 -9.78
C PRO A 2 13.03 -11.38 -8.25
N ASP A 3 14.20 -11.25 -7.61
CA ASP A 3 14.40 -11.72 -6.23
C ASP A 3 14.49 -10.60 -5.17
N GLU A 4 14.30 -9.34 -5.58
CA GLU A 4 14.40 -8.21 -4.65
C GLU A 4 13.13 -8.05 -3.80
N PRO A 5 13.29 -7.76 -2.49
CA PRO A 5 12.14 -7.58 -1.61
C PRO A 5 11.32 -6.38 -2.08
N ARG A 6 10.00 -6.53 -1.98
CA ARG A 6 9.04 -5.48 -2.32
C ARG A 6 8.78 -4.63 -1.08
N ASP A 7 8.37 -3.38 -1.31
CA ASP A 7 7.97 -2.48 -0.24
C ASP A 7 6.51 -2.05 -0.43
N ALA A 8 5.62 -2.77 0.25
CA ALA A 8 4.18 -2.50 0.25
C ALA A 8 3.86 -1.11 0.84
N SER A 9 4.69 -0.62 1.78
CA SER A 9 4.51 0.70 2.38
C SER A 9 4.62 1.82 1.34
N SER A 10 5.63 1.78 0.48
CA SER A 10 5.76 2.69 -0.66
C SER A 10 4.56 2.61 -1.60
N GLY A 11 4.05 1.40 -1.88
CA GLY A 11 2.84 1.21 -2.68
C GLY A 11 1.62 1.91 -2.06
N ALA A 12 1.37 1.69 -0.77
CA ALA A 12 0.25 2.29 -0.05
C ALA A 12 0.34 3.83 -0.01
N ILE A 13 1.53 4.38 0.26
CA ILE A 13 1.80 5.84 0.24
C ILE A 13 1.49 6.42 -1.14
N ILE A 14 2.00 5.80 -2.21
CA ILE A 14 1.79 6.25 -3.59
C ILE A 14 0.30 6.19 -3.93
N ALA A 15 -0.39 5.10 -3.59
CA ALA A 15 -1.83 4.98 -3.84
C ALA A 15 -2.61 6.13 -3.18
N SER A 16 -2.36 6.39 -1.89
CA SER A 16 -3.00 7.52 -1.17
C SER A 16 -2.72 8.85 -1.88
N ALA A 17 -1.46 9.13 -2.23
CA ALA A 17 -1.05 10.36 -2.89
C ALA A 17 -1.68 10.54 -4.27
N LEU A 18 -1.78 9.48 -5.08
CA LEU A 18 -2.36 9.54 -6.43
C LEU A 18 -3.87 9.78 -6.41
N ILE A 19 -4.58 9.28 -5.38
CA ILE A 19 -6.01 9.57 -5.19
C ILE A 19 -6.23 11.06 -4.93
N GLU A 20 -5.41 11.69 -4.10
CA GLU A 20 -5.48 13.14 -3.85
C GLU A 20 -4.99 13.94 -5.06
N LEU A 21 -3.91 13.52 -5.72
CA LEU A 21 -3.40 14.19 -6.92
C LEU A 21 -4.45 14.20 -8.05
N SER A 22 -5.33 13.21 -8.10
CA SER A 22 -6.44 13.13 -9.05
C SER A 22 -7.42 14.31 -8.94
N ASP A 23 -7.60 14.88 -7.74
CA ASP A 23 -8.44 16.06 -7.52
C ASP A 23 -7.88 17.32 -8.18
N TYR A 24 -6.54 17.40 -8.30
CA TYR A 24 -5.86 18.52 -8.91
C TYR A 24 -5.64 18.35 -10.42
N THR A 25 -5.88 17.16 -10.96
CA THR A 25 -5.47 16.79 -12.32
C THR A 25 -6.57 16.22 -13.20
N GLY A 26 -7.82 16.25 -12.72
CA GLY A 26 -8.98 15.73 -13.46
C GLY A 26 -8.87 14.22 -13.65
N ASP A 27 -8.67 13.49 -12.55
CA ASP A 27 -8.65 12.02 -12.50
C ASP A 27 -7.54 11.31 -13.27
N ARG A 28 -6.54 12.05 -13.75
CA ARG A 28 -5.41 11.51 -14.55
C ARG A 28 -4.68 10.34 -13.89
N TYR A 29 -4.68 10.26 -12.56
CA TYR A 29 -3.91 9.28 -11.79
C TYR A 29 -4.77 8.25 -11.06
N MET A 30 -6.10 8.33 -11.18
CA MET A 30 -7.00 7.47 -10.42
C MET A 30 -6.83 6.00 -10.80
N GLN A 31 -6.67 5.70 -12.10
CA GLN A 31 -6.48 4.30 -12.56
C GLN A 31 -5.20 3.66 -12.00
N GLN A 32 -4.13 4.44 -11.89
CA GLN A 32 -2.85 3.99 -11.34
C GLN A 32 -2.98 3.74 -9.83
N ALA A 33 -3.70 4.61 -9.12
CA ALA A 33 -4.00 4.38 -7.70
C ALA A 33 -4.81 3.10 -7.48
N LEU A 34 -5.88 2.90 -8.28
CA LEU A 34 -6.71 1.70 -8.22
C LEU A 34 -5.91 0.43 -8.54
N HIS A 35 -5.02 0.48 -9.53
CA HIS A 35 -4.15 -0.65 -9.87
C HIS A 35 -3.23 -1.05 -8.71
N ILE A 36 -2.66 -0.07 -8.01
CA ILE A 36 -1.82 -0.33 -6.83
C ILE A 36 -2.67 -0.95 -5.72
N LEU A 37 -3.85 -0.39 -5.43
CA LEU A 37 -4.73 -0.90 -4.37
C LEU A 37 -5.25 -2.31 -4.66
N ASP A 38 -5.58 -2.62 -5.91
CA ASP A 38 -5.98 -3.97 -6.34
C ASP A 38 -4.84 -4.98 -6.11
N SER A 39 -3.60 -4.60 -6.43
CA SER A 39 -2.44 -5.43 -6.12
C SER A 39 -2.25 -5.61 -4.61
N LEU A 40 -2.38 -4.54 -3.81
CA LEU A 40 -2.22 -4.61 -2.35
C LEU A 40 -3.33 -5.44 -1.69
N ALA A 41 -4.56 -5.37 -2.20
CA ALA A 41 -5.70 -6.14 -1.72
C ALA A 41 -5.60 -7.65 -2.03
N GLY A 42 -4.74 -8.03 -2.97
CA GLY A 42 -4.50 -9.42 -3.32
C GLY A 42 -3.85 -10.21 -2.19
N SER A 43 -4.06 -11.53 -2.17
CA SER A 43 -3.48 -12.45 -1.16
C SER A 43 -1.96 -12.50 -1.15
N ALA A 44 -1.30 -11.89 -2.14
CA ALA A 44 0.15 -11.73 -2.18
C ALA A 44 0.65 -10.63 -1.21
N TYR A 45 -0.21 -9.68 -0.80
CA TYR A 45 0.18 -8.56 0.05
C TYR A 45 -0.74 -8.38 1.26
N THR A 46 -2.03 -8.71 1.16
CA THR A 46 -2.95 -8.65 2.31
C THR A 46 -2.97 -9.97 3.07
N ALA A 47 -2.72 -9.88 4.37
CA ALA A 47 -2.78 -11.02 5.28
C ALA A 47 -4.22 -11.49 5.52
N LYS A 48 -4.39 -12.77 5.85
CA LYS A 48 -5.68 -13.28 6.32
C LYS A 48 -5.96 -12.76 7.73
N GLU A 49 -7.24 -12.66 8.07
CA GLU A 49 -7.66 -12.23 9.39
C GLU A 49 -7.06 -13.11 10.51
N GLY A 50 -6.48 -12.46 11.51
CA GLY A 50 -5.81 -13.14 12.63
C GLY A 50 -4.37 -13.59 12.38
N GLU A 51 -3.87 -13.47 11.14
CA GLU A 51 -2.46 -13.75 10.80
C GLU A 51 -1.59 -12.47 10.88
N ASN A 52 -0.31 -12.58 10.52
CA ASN A 52 0.62 -11.45 10.38
C ASN A 52 0.71 -10.50 11.58
N GLY A 53 0.55 -11.02 12.82
CA GLY A 53 0.55 -10.19 14.02
C GLY A 53 -0.58 -9.15 14.07
N HIS A 54 -1.67 -9.38 13.33
CA HIS A 54 -2.81 -8.48 13.11
C HIS A 54 -2.50 -7.23 12.26
N PHE A 55 -1.36 -7.20 11.56
CA PHE A 55 -1.12 -6.23 10.48
C PHE A 55 -1.86 -6.63 9.21
N VAL A 56 -2.34 -5.65 8.47
CA VAL A 56 -3.12 -5.84 7.23
C VAL A 56 -2.19 -6.22 6.09
N LEU A 57 -1.14 -5.44 5.85
CA LEU A 57 -0.20 -5.65 4.76
C LEU A 57 1.06 -6.40 5.19
N MET A 58 1.52 -7.27 4.29
CA MET A 58 2.78 -7.98 4.33
C MET A 58 3.81 -7.27 3.42
N HIS A 59 5.06 -7.71 3.47
CA HIS A 59 6.10 -7.35 2.50
C HIS A 59 6.40 -5.84 2.40
N SER A 60 6.71 -5.19 3.53
CA SER A 60 7.30 -3.85 3.55
C SER A 60 8.81 -3.91 3.81
N VAL A 61 9.54 -2.85 3.43
CA VAL A 61 10.98 -2.72 3.64
C VAL A 61 11.30 -1.35 4.24
N GLY A 62 11.77 -1.33 5.49
CA GLY A 62 12.17 -0.10 6.17
C GLY A 62 13.59 0.34 5.80
N SER A 63 14.60 -0.52 5.97
CA SER A 63 15.98 -0.11 5.72
C SER A 63 16.94 -1.26 5.37
N ILE A 64 17.10 -1.53 4.08
CA ILE A 64 18.11 -2.47 3.54
C ILE A 64 19.54 -2.15 4.01
N PRO A 65 20.04 -0.89 3.98
CA PRO A 65 21.43 -0.59 4.36
C PRO A 65 21.78 -0.94 5.80
N HIS A 66 20.78 -0.96 6.69
CA HIS A 66 20.93 -1.27 8.12
C HIS A 66 20.50 -2.70 8.47
N GLY A 67 20.06 -3.51 7.49
CA GLY A 67 19.57 -4.86 7.74
C GLY A 67 18.32 -4.90 8.62
N ASN A 68 17.52 -3.83 8.63
CA ASN A 68 16.38 -3.68 9.54
C ASN A 68 15.07 -3.57 8.76
N GLU A 69 14.01 -4.19 9.31
CA GLU A 69 12.67 -4.22 8.73
C GLU A 69 12.67 -4.64 7.26
N ILE A 70 13.26 -5.80 6.93
CA ILE A 70 13.29 -6.34 5.56
C ILE A 70 12.23 -7.43 5.44
N ASP A 71 11.28 -7.24 4.52
CA ASP A 71 10.19 -8.19 4.25
C ASP A 71 9.33 -8.50 5.48
N VAL A 72 8.86 -7.45 6.14
CA VAL A 72 8.04 -7.50 7.36
C VAL A 72 6.82 -6.58 7.24
N PRO A 73 5.76 -6.78 8.04
CA PRO A 73 4.72 -5.76 8.16
C PRO A 73 5.27 -4.50 8.85
N ILE A 74 4.78 -3.33 8.45
CA ILE A 74 5.11 -2.06 9.12
C ILE A 74 3.85 -1.21 9.26
N ASN A 75 3.66 -0.60 10.44
CA ASN A 75 2.43 0.11 10.81
C ASN A 75 2.04 1.25 9.85
N TYR A 76 3.00 1.97 9.28
CA TYR A 76 2.69 3.04 8.33
C TYR A 76 2.19 2.51 6.97
N ALA A 77 2.53 1.27 6.58
CA ALA A 77 1.93 0.64 5.40
C ALA A 77 0.41 0.51 5.57
N ASP A 78 -0.02 -0.04 6.71
CA ASP A 78 -1.44 -0.19 7.04
C ASP A 78 -2.15 1.16 7.16
N TYR A 79 -1.51 2.15 7.79
CA TYR A 79 -2.05 3.50 7.89
C TYR A 79 -2.37 4.08 6.50
N TYR A 80 -1.39 4.12 5.59
CA TYR A 80 -1.58 4.70 4.27
C TYR A 80 -2.50 3.86 3.38
N TYR A 81 -2.55 2.54 3.59
CA TYR A 81 -3.49 1.67 2.89
C TYR A 81 -4.94 2.00 3.29
N ILE A 82 -5.21 2.10 4.59
CA ILE A 82 -6.54 2.47 5.10
C ILE A 82 -6.89 3.92 4.72
N GLU A 83 -5.93 4.84 4.72
CA GLU A 83 -6.13 6.21 4.25
C GLU A 83 -6.55 6.23 2.78
N ALA A 84 -5.85 5.50 1.91
CA ALA A 84 -6.19 5.37 0.50
C ALA A 84 -7.60 4.78 0.30
N LEU A 85 -7.95 3.73 1.03
CA LEU A 85 -9.30 3.14 1.00
C LEU A 85 -10.37 4.12 1.50
N SER A 86 -10.09 4.93 2.54
CA SER A 86 -11.02 5.96 3.02
C SER A 86 -11.24 7.04 1.96
N ARG A 87 -10.17 7.49 1.29
CA ARG A 87 -10.25 8.48 0.20
C ARG A 87 -11.09 7.98 -0.97
N LEU A 88 -10.97 6.70 -1.35
CA LEU A 88 -11.85 6.10 -2.37
C LEU A 88 -13.31 6.10 -1.92
N ARG A 89 -13.57 5.65 -0.69
CA ARG A 89 -14.92 5.64 -0.12
C ARG A 89 -15.55 7.03 -0.09
N GLU A 90 -14.79 8.06 0.25
CA GLU A 90 -15.25 9.46 0.25
C GLU A 90 -15.60 9.97 -1.17
N LYS A 91 -14.94 9.43 -2.19
CA LYS A 91 -15.24 9.69 -3.60
C LYS A 91 -16.38 8.81 -4.16
N GLY A 92 -16.89 7.86 -3.38
CA GLY A 92 -17.94 6.92 -3.81
C GLY A 92 -17.45 5.83 -4.76
N LEU A 93 -16.15 5.50 -4.69
CA LEU A 93 -15.49 4.44 -5.45
C LEU A 93 -15.25 3.20 -4.59
#